data_AF-A0A8H7R2U5-F1
#
_entry.id   AF-A0A8H7R2U5-F1
#
_cell.length_a   1.000
_cell.length_b   1.000
_cell.length_c   1.000
_cell.angle_alpha   90.00
_cell.angle_beta   90.00
_cell.angle_gamma   90.00
#
_symmetry.space_group_name_H-M   'P 1'
#
loop_
_entity.id
_entity.type
_entity.pdbx_description
1 polymer ?
#
loop_
_entity_poly.entity_id
_entity_poly.type
_entity_poly.pdbx_seq_one_letter_code
_entity_poly.pdbx_strand_id
1 'polypeptide(L)' 'MTSHTRGFGVLVFKTCKTLWHRDVNASKNMMSIAPSIWNQDGHPTAFQRI' A
#
# COMPACT_ATOMS: atom_id res chain seq x y z
N MET A 1 29.87 17.88 7.33
CA MET A 1 29.12 16.73 6.75
C MET A 1 28.32 16.08 7.88
N THR A 2 27.09 16.51 8.13
CA THR A 2 26.21 15.86 9.11
C THR A 2 25.17 15.06 8.33
N SER A 3 25.36 13.75 8.28
CA SER A 3 24.41 12.81 7.69
C SER A 3 23.12 12.85 8.50
N HIS A 4 22.14 13.61 8.02
CA HIS A 4 20.76 13.58 8.52
C HIS A 4 20.08 12.34 7.94
N THR A 5 20.24 11.17 8.59
CA THR A 5 19.26 10.10 8.43
C THR A 5 17.97 10.51 9.12
N ARG A 6 17.20 11.40 8.48
CA ARG A 6 15.79 11.63 8.82
C ARG A 6 15.06 10.35 8.44
N GLY A 7 14.77 9.49 9.41
CA GLY A 7 14.02 8.27 9.15
C GLY A 7 12.66 8.61 8.53
N PHE A 8 12.49 8.34 7.23
CA PHE A 8 11.23 8.55 6.48
C PHE A 8 10.17 7.47 6.79
N GLY A 9 10.35 6.73 7.89
CA GLY A 9 9.56 5.57 8.26
C GLY A 9 8.19 5.91 8.85
N VAL A 10 7.95 7.16 9.24
CA VAL A 10 6.65 7.61 9.76
C VAL A 10 6.12 8.77 8.91
N LEU A 11 4.87 8.66 8.48
CA LEU A 11 4.13 9.68 7.74
C LEU A 11 2.91 10.12 8.56
N VAL A 12 2.59 11.41 8.55
CA VAL A 12 1.33 11.90 9.12
C VAL A 12 0.29 11.95 8.00
N PHE A 13 -0.80 11.22 8.16
CA PHE A 13 -1.91 11.33 7.22
C PHE A 13 -2.64 12.66 7.43
N LYS A 14 -2.76 13.47 6.36
CA LYS A 14 -3.19 14.87 6.47
C LYS A 14 -4.63 15.06 6.96
N THR A 15 -5.53 14.12 6.65
CA THR A 15 -6.96 14.28 6.94
C THR A 15 -7.33 13.88 8.37
N CYS A 16 -6.88 12.72 8.85
CA CYS A 16 -7.19 12.24 10.20
C CYS A 16 -6.05 12.42 11.21
N LYS A 17 -4.92 13.02 10.81
CA LYS A 17 -3.72 13.23 11.63
C LYS A 17 -3.13 11.94 12.23
N THR A 18 -3.52 10.77 11.73
CA THR A 18 -2.99 9.49 12.17
C THR A 18 -1.54 9.31 11.72
N LEU A 19 -0.72 8.73 12.58
CA LEU A 19 0.66 8.35 12.27
C LEU A 19 0.68 7.01 11.51
N TRP A 20 1.39 7.00 10.39
CA TRP A 20 1.54 5.87 9.49
C TRP A 20 2.98 5.41 9.52
N HIS A 21 3.23 4.22 10.07
CA HIS A 21 4.50 3.54 9.90
C HIS A 21 4.53 2.93 8.50
N ARG A 22 5.44 3.39 7.64
CA ARG A 22 5.44 3.10 6.20
C ARG A 22 5.47 1.60 5.93
N ASP A 23 6.40 0.89 6.54
CA ASP A 23 6.61 -0.55 6.28
C ASP A 23 5.48 -1.40 6.86
N VAL A 24 4.99 -1.04 8.06
CA VAL A 24 3.84 -1.72 8.70
C VAL A 24 2.59 -1.54 7.85
N ASN A 25 2.32 -0.32 7.39
CA ASN A 25 1.12 -0.03 6.61
C ASN A 25 1.23 -0.61 5.20
N ALA A 26 2.41 -0.58 4.56
CA ALA A 26 2.64 -1.27 3.30
C ALA A 26 2.38 -2.78 3.43
N SER A 27 2.86 -3.41 4.51
CA SER A 27 2.62 -4.84 4.78
C SER A 27 1.13 -5.14 4.96
N LYS A 28 0.40 -4.30 5.71
CA LYS A 28 -1.05 -4.41 5.87
C LYS A 28 -1.80 -4.27 4.54
N ASN A 29 -1.40 -3.32 3.71
CA ASN A 29 -1.99 -3.13 2.37
C ASN A 29 -1.78 -4.37 1.50
N MET A 30 -0.55 -4.92 1.48
CA MET A 30 -0.26 -6.15 0.73
C MET A 30 -1.08 -7.33 1.25
N MET A 31 -1.21 -7.50 2.56
CA MET A 31 -2.05 -8.55 3.17
C MET A 31 -3.53 -8.39 2.77
N SER A 32 -4.03 -7.16 2.67
CA SER A 32 -5.41 -6.89 2.26
C SER A 32 -5.67 -7.13 0.77
N ILE A 33 -4.67 -6.95 -0.09
CA ILE A 33 -4.78 -7.09 -1.55
C ILE A 33 -4.46 -8.52 -2.00
N ALA A 34 -3.65 -9.27 -1.26
CA ALA A 34 -3.23 -10.62 -1.64
C ALA A 34 -4.41 -11.58 -1.94
N PRO A 35 -5.52 -11.61 -1.17
CA PRO A 35 -6.65 -12.47 -1.47
C PRO A 35 -7.35 -12.12 -2.79
N SER A 36 -7.53 -10.82 -3.10
CA SER A 36 -8.20 -10.41 -4.34
C SER A 36 -7.36 -10.74 -5.57
N ILE A 37 -6.03 -10.63 -5.46
CA ILE A 37 -5.12 -11.10 -6.52
C ILE A 37 -5.24 -12.61 -6.73
N TRP A 38 -5.20 -13.38 -5.64
CA TRP A 38 -5.28 -14.84 -5.70
C TRP A 38 -6.60 -15.33 -6.32
N ASN A 39 -7.71 -14.71 -5.94
CA ASN A 39 -9.05 -15.03 -6.43
C ASN A 39 -9.37 -14.45 -7.81
N GLN A 40 -8.46 -13.65 -8.39
CA GLN A 40 -8.70 -12.88 -9.63
C GLN A 40 -9.90 -11.92 -9.53
N ASP A 41 -10.22 -11.47 -8.32
CA ASP A 41 -11.30 -10.52 -8.08
C ASP A 41 -10.95 -9.16 -8.71
N GLY A 42 -11.80 -8.69 -9.62
CA GLY A 42 -11.58 -7.43 -10.35
C GLY A 42 -10.61 -7.54 -11.52
N HIS A 43 -10.21 -8.77 -11.92
CA HIS A 43 -9.53 -8.96 -13.20
C HIS A 43 -10.51 -8.64 -14.33
N PRO A 44 -10.17 -7.74 -15.28
CA PRO A 44 -10.99 -7.52 -16.45
C PRO A 44 -11.16 -8.85 -17.18
N THR A 45 -12.40 -9.21 -17.51
CA THR A 45 -12.65 -10.35 -18.40
C THR A 45 -11.87 -10.09 -19.68
N ALA A 46 -11.06 -11.07 -20.11
CA ALA A 46 -10.32 -10.95 -21.36
C ALA A 46 -11.29 -10.51 -22.46
N PHE A 47 -10.93 -9.44 -23.17
CA PHE A 47 -11.76 -8.89 -24.23
C PHE A 47 -12.15 -10.00 -25.20
N GLN A 48 -13.43 -10.34 -25.25
CA GLN A 48 -13.97 -11.24 -26.27
C GLN A 48 -14.33 -10.42 -27.49
N ARG A 49 -13.60 -10.63 -28.58
CA ARG A 49 -13.99 -10.11 -29.89
C ARG A 49 -15.23 -10.88 -30.33
N ILE A 50 -16.37 -10.21 -30.31
CA ILE A 50 -17.63 -10.66 -30.90
C ILE A 50 -17.47 -10.75 -32.42
#